data_AF-A0A3C0NKF6-F1
#
_entry.id   AF-A0A3C0NKF6-F1
#
_cell.length_a   1.000
_cell.length_b   1.000
_cell.length_c   1.000
_cell.angle_alpha   90.00
_cell.angle_beta   90.00
_cell.angle_gamma   90.00
#
_symmetry.space_group_name_H-M   'P 1'
#
loop_
_entity.id
_entity.type
_entity.pdbx_description
1 polymer ?
#
loop_
_entity_poly.entity_id
_entity_poly.type
_entity_poly.pdbx_seq_one_letter_code
_entity_poly.pdbx_strand_id
1 'polypeptide(L)' 'GPSGSGKSTLLRVIAGLEPPDTGRIWIANKDATYQSVQKRNIGFVFQHYALFKHLTIRENIA' A
#
# COMPACT_ATOMS: atom_id res chain seq x y z
N GLY A 1 -1.69 13.49 -11.63
CA GLY A 1 -2.42 12.92 -12.77
C GLY A 1 -3.92 13.06 -12.58
N PRO A 2 -4.71 13.22 -13.66
CA PRO A 2 -6.17 13.34 -13.63
C PRO A 2 -6.88 12.21 -12.86
N SER A 3 -8.16 12.36 -12.56
CA SER A 3 -8.96 11.24 -12.05
C SER A 3 -8.93 10.07 -13.03
N GLY A 4 -8.87 8.84 -12.53
CA GLY A 4 -8.76 7.64 -13.38
C GLY A 4 -7.37 7.34 -13.95
N SER A 5 -6.35 8.17 -13.69
CA SER A 5 -4.99 7.96 -14.24
C SER A 5 -4.19 6.81 -13.60
N GLY A 6 -4.82 5.90 -12.84
CA GLY A 6 -4.16 4.73 -12.25
C GLY A 6 -3.31 4.97 -10.99
N LYS A 7 -3.30 6.17 -10.37
CA LYS A 7 -2.49 6.46 -9.17
C LYS A 7 -2.76 5.50 -8.01
N SER A 8 -4.04 5.29 -7.68
CA SER A 8 -4.44 4.43 -6.58
C SER A 8 -4.10 2.96 -6.87
N THR A 9 -4.26 2.52 -8.12
CA THR A 9 -3.84 1.19 -8.58
C THR A 9 -2.33 1.01 -8.42
N LEU A 10 -1.53 1.98 -8.88
CA LEU A 10 -0.08 1.94 -8.75
C LEU A 10 0.36 1.85 -7.27
N LEU A 11 -0.22 2.67 -6.40
CA LEU A 11 0.08 2.63 -4.97
C LEU A 11 -0.30 1.27 -4.34
N ARG A 12 -1.45 0.69 -4.71
CA ARG A 12 -1.87 -0.64 -4.22
C ARG A 12 -0.93 -1.75 -4.68
N VAL A 13 -0.45 -1.67 -5.93
CA VAL A 13 0.54 -2.62 -6.46
C VAL A 13 1.87 -2.52 -5.72
N ILE A 14 2.39 -1.30 -5.50
CA ILE A 14 3.61 -1.06 -4.71
C ILE A 14 3.43 -1.58 -3.27
N ALA A 15 2.25 -1.43 -2.68
CA ALA A 15 1.94 -1.93 -1.35
C ALA A 15 1.72 -3.45 -1.25
N GLY A 16 1.56 -4.13 -2.39
CA GLY A 16 1.25 -5.56 -2.41
C GLY A 16 -0.20 -5.89 -2.10
N LEU A 17 -1.09 -4.88 -2.18
CA LEU A 17 -2.54 -5.04 -2.07
C LEU A 17 -3.17 -5.53 -3.37
N GLU A 18 -2.41 -5.50 -4.47
CA GLU A 18 -2.78 -5.97 -5.80
C GLU A 18 -1.51 -6.49 -6.49
N PRO A 19 -1.54 -7.65 -7.16
CA PRO A 19 -0.37 -8.16 -7.87
C PRO A 19 -0.13 -7.36 -9.16
N PRO A 20 1.14 -7.16 -9.58
CA PRO A 20 1.42 -6.67 -10.92
C PRO A 20 1.15 -7.76 -11.97
N ASP A 21 0.60 -7.39 -13.12
CA ASP A 21 0.44 -8.32 -14.25
C ASP A 21 1.81 -8.76 -14.80
N THR A 22 2.75 -7.81 -14.88
CA THR A 22 4.13 -8.02 -15.35
C THR A 22 5.11 -7.06 -14.65
N GLY A 23 6.41 -7.32 -14.77
CA GLY A 23 7.46 -6.46 -14.23
C GLY A 23 7.92 -6.85 -12.82
N ARG A 24 8.69 -5.96 -12.18
CA ARG A 24 9.24 -6.18 -10.83
C ARG A 24 9.10 -4.93 -9.97
N ILE A 25 8.88 -5.15 -8.69
CA ILE A 25 8.79 -4.08 -7.68
C ILE A 25 10.03 -4.18 -6.80
N TRP A 26 10.79 -3.10 -6.74
CA TRP A 26 11.97 -2.99 -5.89
C TRP A 26 11.72 -2.01 -4.76
N ILE A 27 11.90 -2.45 -3.53
CA ILE A 27 11.80 -1.60 -2.32
C ILE A 27 13.12 -1.71 -1.58
N ALA A 28 13.82 -0.58 -1.40
CA ALA A 28 15.12 -0.53 -0.72
C ALA A 28 16.11 -1.59 -1.23
N ASN A 29 16.25 -1.69 -2.57
CA ASN A 29 17.10 -2.67 -3.27
C ASN A 29 16.76 -4.15 -3.03
N LYS A 30 15.55 -4.46 -2.54
CA LYS A 30 15.04 -5.82 -2.44
C LYS A 30 13.89 -6.03 -3.41
N ASP A 31 13.89 -7.17 -4.08
CA ASP A 31 12.76 -7.60 -4.89
C ASP A 31 11.57 -7.90 -3.96
N ALA A 32 10.53 -7.08 -4.08
CA ALA A 32 9.31 -7.15 -3.29
C ALA A 32 8.12 -7.65 -4.12
N THR A 33 8.33 -8.08 -5.37
CA THR A 33 7.26 -8.38 -6.34
C THR A 33 6.21 -9.34 -5.76
N TYR A 34 6.65 -10.40 -5.08
CA TYR A 34 5.78 -11.39 -4.42
C TYR A 34 5.91 -11.39 -2.89
N GLN A 35 6.55 -10.37 -2.33
CA GLN A 35 6.66 -10.21 -0.88
C GLN A 35 5.28 -9.82 -0.33
N SER A 36 4.86 -10.50 0.76
CA SER A 36 3.59 -10.19 1.41
C SER A 36 3.56 -8.75 1.93
N VAL A 37 2.37 -8.16 2.00
CA VAL A 37 2.16 -6.76 2.45
C VAL A 37 2.92 -6.46 3.74
N GLN A 38 2.82 -7.36 4.74
CA GLN A 38 3.45 -7.17 6.06
C GLN A 38 4.98 -7.15 5.98
N LYS A 39 5.56 -7.89 5.03
CA LYS A 39 7.01 -7.98 4.87
C LYS A 39 7.59 -6.79 4.10
N ARG A 40 6.77 -6.05 3.33
CA ARG A 40 7.26 -4.91 2.50
C ARG A 40 7.72 -3.71 3.32
N ASN A 41 7.36 -3.64 4.60
CA ASN A 41 7.76 -2.58 5.53
C ASN A 41 7.43 -1.16 5.04
N ILE A 42 6.21 -0.98 4.52
CA ILE A 42 5.69 0.33 4.10
C ILE A 42 4.37 0.63 4.80
N GLY A 43 4.18 1.89 5.18
CA GLY A 43 2.88 2.39 5.63
C GLY A 43 2.00 2.76 4.42
N PHE A 44 0.72 2.41 4.49
CA PHE A 44 -0.23 2.70 3.42
C PHE A 44 -1.43 3.50 3.95
N VAL A 45 -1.71 4.65 3.33
CA VAL A 45 -2.86 5.48 3.66
C VAL A 45 -3.86 5.40 2.51
N PHE A 46 -5.07 4.91 2.81
CA PHE A 46 -6.14 4.78 1.83
C PHE A 46 -6.83 6.12 1.57
N GLN A 47 -7.35 6.29 0.34
CA GLN A 47 -8.16 7.45 -0.04
C GLN A 47 -9.48 7.54 0.76
N HIS A 48 -10.09 6.39 1.06
CA HIS A 48 -11.14 6.28 2.06
C HIS A 48 -10.50 5.79 3.35
N TYR A 49 -10.49 6.64 4.39
CA TYR A 49 -9.76 6.35 5.62
C TYR A 49 -10.19 5.01 6.24
N ALA A 50 -9.22 4.12 6.43
CA ALA A 50 -9.40 2.82 7.07
C ALA A 50 -9.14 2.95 8.59
N LEU A 51 -9.82 3.89 9.25
CA LEU A 51 -9.70 4.06 10.69
C LEU A 51 -10.34 2.88 11.42
N PHE A 52 -9.71 2.45 12.50
CA PHE A 52 -10.32 1.51 13.45
C PHE A 52 -11.37 2.29 14.25
N LYS A 53 -12.63 2.19 13.82
CA LYS A 53 -13.75 2.99 14.34
C LYS A 53 -14.01 2.83 15.85
N HIS A 54 -13.52 1.75 16.45
CA HIS A 54 -13.66 1.44 17.87
C HIS A 54 -12.48 1.96 18.71
N LEU A 55 -11.51 2.63 18.09
CA LEU A 55 -10.31 3.18 18.74
C LEU A 55 -10.36 4.72 18.75
N THR A 56 -9.81 5.32 19.79
CA THR A 56 -9.51 6.75 19.86
C THR A 56 -8.43 7.14 18.85
N ILE A 57 -8.23 8.45 18.67
CA ILE A 57 -7.17 8.98 17.79
C ILE A 57 -5.79 8.46 18.22
N ARG A 58 -5.50 8.48 19.53
CA ARG A 58 -4.21 8.01 20.07
C ARG A 58 -3.99 6.53 19.78
N GLU A 59 -5.03 5.71 19.94
CA GLU A 59 -4.96 4.26 19.69
C GLU A 59 -4.84 3.91 18.20
N ASN A 60 -5.30 4.77 17.27
CA ASN A 60 -5.07 4.58 15.84
C ASN A 60 -3.62 4.88 15.38
N ILE A 61 -2.83 5.58 16.20
CA ILE A 61 -1.45 6.00 15.88
C ILE A 61 -0.39 5.10 16.56
N ALA A 62 -0.73 4.52 17.71
CA ALA A 62 0.17 3.81 18.62
C ALA A 62 0.71 2.48 18.09
#